data_AF-A0A6F8UU51-F1
#
_entry.id   AF-A0A6F8UU51-F1
#
_cell.length_a   1.000
_cell.length_b   1.000
_cell.length_c   1.000
_cell.angle_alpha   90.00
_cell.angle_beta   90.00
_cell.angle_gamma   90.00
#
_symmetry.space_group_name_H-M   'P 1'
#
loop_
_entity.id
_entity.type
_entity.pdbx_description
1 polymer ?
#
loop_
_entity_poly.entity_id
_entity_poly.type
_entity_poly.pdbx_seq_one_letter_code
_entity_poly.pdbx_strand_id
1 'polypeptide(L)'
;MTVEFLRDPALPRQSCLVGGNWRAAASGRTLDVVDPATQAAIGSVPDADGSDTRAAVEAATAAAGAWRAKPNTERAALLETWHAQMLEHVEDLALILTHEQGKPLAEARGEIRYGASFVKWFAEEARRINGSTIPAPSADIRILVMKEPVGVCGIVTPWNFPNAMITRKVAPALAAGCTVVIKPSELTPFSALALGVLAERAGIPAGVINIVTGMPAAIGAELTGNPAVRKISFTGSTRVGALLMRQASDGIKRLSLELGGNAPFIVFDDADIDLAIEGVLVSKFRNGGQTCVCANRILVQDGIYDRFADKLAARVSAMRVGPGHRCRH
;
A
#
# COMPACT_ATOMS: atom_id res chain seq x y z
N MET A 1 -0.45 -5.95 -20.06
CA MET A 1 1.00 -6.11 -19.86
C MET A 1 1.52 -7.02 -20.95
N THR A 2 2.63 -6.70 -21.64
CA THR A 2 3.33 -7.72 -22.44
C THR A 2 3.86 -8.76 -21.44
N VAL A 3 3.08 -9.83 -21.30
CA VAL A 3 3.25 -10.92 -20.32
C VAL A 3 4.44 -11.83 -20.62
N GLU A 4 5.17 -11.57 -21.72
CA GLU A 4 6.24 -12.43 -22.24
C GLU A 4 7.43 -12.61 -21.30
N PHE A 5 7.57 -11.75 -20.27
CA PHE A 5 8.69 -11.79 -19.32
C PHE A 5 8.32 -12.31 -17.92
N LEU A 6 7.06 -12.66 -17.67
CA LEU A 6 6.61 -13.16 -16.36
C LEU A 6 6.59 -14.69 -16.35
N ARG A 7 6.99 -15.28 -15.21
CA ARG A 7 6.84 -16.73 -15.01
C ARG A 7 5.38 -17.12 -14.84
N ASP A 8 4.62 -16.28 -14.14
CA ASP A 8 3.17 -16.40 -14.00
C ASP A 8 2.45 -15.26 -14.73
N PRO A 9 1.92 -15.51 -15.94
CA PRO A 9 1.22 -14.49 -16.72
C PRO A 9 -0.18 -14.15 -16.18
N ALA A 10 -0.68 -14.88 -15.17
CA ALA A 10 -1.99 -14.61 -14.58
C ALA A 10 -1.97 -13.50 -13.53
N LEU A 11 -0.80 -13.06 -13.06
CA LEU A 11 -0.66 -12.01 -12.04
C LEU A 11 -1.12 -10.61 -12.50
N PRO A 12 -0.70 -10.08 -13.67
CA PRO A 12 -1.12 -8.75 -14.10
C PRO A 12 -2.54 -8.77 -14.69
N ARG A 13 -3.54 -8.61 -13.83
CA ARG A 13 -4.95 -8.54 -14.26
C ARG A 13 -5.28 -7.16 -14.80
N GLN A 14 -6.12 -7.11 -15.83
CA GLN A 14 -6.66 -5.89 -16.44
C GLN A 14 -8.15 -5.70 -16.09
N SER A 15 -8.53 -6.09 -14.87
CA SER A 15 -9.91 -6.11 -14.37
C SER A 15 -9.92 -5.73 -12.89
N CYS A 16 -11.02 -5.16 -12.40
CA CYS A 16 -11.23 -4.96 -10.97
C CYS A 16 -11.56 -6.29 -10.28
N LEU A 17 -11.12 -6.47 -9.03
CA LEU A 17 -11.52 -7.59 -8.18
C LEU A 17 -12.68 -7.15 -7.29
N VAL A 18 -13.88 -7.68 -7.51
CA VAL A 18 -15.05 -7.35 -6.68
C VAL A 18 -15.85 -8.60 -6.34
N GLY A 19 -16.00 -8.88 -5.04
CA GLY A 19 -16.75 -10.04 -4.58
C GLY A 19 -16.20 -11.37 -5.09
N GLY A 20 -14.88 -11.48 -5.27
CA GLY A 20 -14.23 -12.68 -5.83
C GLY A 20 -14.36 -12.82 -7.35
N ASN A 21 -14.83 -11.78 -8.04
CA ASN A 21 -14.96 -11.78 -9.50
C ASN A 21 -14.07 -10.71 -10.12
N TRP A 22 -13.40 -11.07 -11.22
CA TRP A 22 -12.61 -10.15 -12.03
C TRP A 22 -13.49 -9.53 -13.12
N ARG A 23 -13.83 -8.25 -12.99
CA ARG A 23 -14.79 -7.56 -13.87
C ARG A 23 -14.26 -6.27 -14.47
N ALA A 24 -14.78 -5.90 -15.64
CA ALA A 24 -14.58 -4.58 -16.23
C ALA A 24 -15.41 -3.51 -15.48
N ALA A 25 -15.17 -2.23 -15.80
CA ALA A 25 -16.03 -1.14 -15.33
C ALA A 25 -17.40 -1.27 -15.98
N ALA A 26 -18.47 -0.97 -15.25
CA ALA A 26 -19.83 -1.00 -15.80
C ALA A 26 -19.99 -0.06 -17.02
N SER A 27 -19.25 1.05 -17.04
CA SER A 27 -19.22 2.00 -18.16
C SER A 27 -18.46 1.51 -19.39
N GLY A 28 -17.68 0.43 -19.27
CA GLY A 28 -16.74 -0.04 -20.30
C GLY A 28 -15.49 0.83 -20.49
N ARG A 29 -15.35 1.95 -19.75
CA ARG A 29 -14.16 2.80 -19.84
C ARG A 29 -12.93 2.14 -19.23
N THR A 30 -11.77 2.48 -19.76
CA THR A 30 -10.46 2.01 -19.29
C THR A 30 -9.46 3.16 -19.18
N LEU A 31 -8.43 2.97 -18.36
CA LEU A 31 -7.25 3.83 -18.25
C LEU A 31 -6.02 3.04 -18.69
N ASP A 32 -5.19 3.65 -19.53
CA ASP A 32 -3.90 3.09 -19.89
C ASP A 32 -2.91 3.23 -18.74
N VAL A 33 -2.16 2.17 -18.50
CA VAL A 33 -1.02 2.14 -17.59
C VAL A 33 0.24 2.20 -18.45
N VAL A 34 1.10 3.19 -18.19
CA VAL A 34 2.23 3.53 -19.04
C VAL A 34 3.53 3.18 -18.31
N ASP A 35 4.47 2.54 -19.01
CA ASP A 35 5.82 2.34 -18.49
C ASP A 35 6.57 3.68 -18.52
N PRO A 36 6.99 4.23 -17.37
CA PRO A 36 7.56 5.57 -17.32
C PRO A 36 8.94 5.66 -17.98
N ALA A 37 9.66 4.55 -18.15
CA ALA A 37 10.95 4.53 -18.82
C ALA A 37 10.83 4.54 -20.36
N THR A 38 9.73 4.01 -20.91
CA THR A 38 9.53 3.90 -22.37
C THR A 38 8.42 4.80 -22.90
N GLN A 39 7.55 5.30 -22.03
CA GLN A 39 6.32 6.03 -22.36
C GLN A 39 5.31 5.22 -23.19
N ALA A 40 5.50 3.89 -23.29
CA ALA A 40 4.57 3.00 -23.96
C ALA A 40 3.51 2.47 -22.98
N ALA A 41 2.28 2.31 -23.46
CA ALA A 41 1.23 1.62 -22.70
C ALA A 41 1.63 0.15 -22.49
N ILE A 42 1.73 -0.27 -21.24
CA ILE A 42 1.95 -1.68 -20.90
C ILE A 42 0.64 -2.44 -20.81
N GLY A 43 -0.47 -1.77 -20.55
CA GLY A 43 -1.80 -2.40 -20.51
C GLY A 43 -2.84 -1.37 -20.11
N SER A 44 -4.05 -1.83 -19.82
CA SER A 44 -5.10 -0.97 -19.32
C SER A 44 -5.83 -1.60 -18.14
N VAL A 45 -6.45 -0.75 -17.33
CA VAL A 45 -7.33 -1.16 -16.22
C VAL A 45 -8.69 -0.48 -16.36
N PRO A 46 -9.75 -1.03 -15.76
CA PRO A 46 -11.05 -0.36 -15.76
C PRO A 46 -10.97 1.05 -15.15
N ASP A 47 -11.66 2.01 -15.78
CA ASP A 47 -11.96 3.32 -15.20
C ASP A 47 -13.29 3.25 -14.44
N ALA A 48 -13.26 2.55 -13.32
CA ALA A 48 -14.44 2.31 -12.51
C ALA A 48 -14.89 3.60 -11.81
N ASP A 49 -16.20 3.74 -11.61
CA ASP A 49 -16.79 4.93 -11.01
C ASP A 49 -17.44 4.67 -9.63
N GLY A 50 -18.29 5.60 -9.19
CA GLY A 50 -19.00 5.47 -7.91
C GLY A 50 -19.94 4.27 -7.86
N SER A 51 -20.55 3.86 -8.98
CA SER A 51 -21.44 2.69 -9.03
C SER A 51 -20.67 1.37 -8.88
N ASP A 52 -19.53 1.25 -9.56
CA ASP A 52 -18.63 0.11 -9.41
C ASP A 52 -18.08 0.02 -7.99
N THR A 53 -17.74 1.17 -7.39
CA THR A 53 -17.25 1.29 -6.02
C THR A 53 -18.34 0.88 -5.02
N ARG A 54 -19.59 1.31 -5.21
CA ARG A 54 -20.73 0.91 -4.38
C ARG A 54 -20.89 -0.60 -4.37
N ALA A 55 -20.85 -1.24 -5.54
CA ALA A 55 -20.93 -2.69 -5.64
C ALA A 55 -19.76 -3.41 -4.94
N ALA A 56 -18.56 -2.80 -4.89
CA ALA A 56 -17.44 -3.32 -4.10
C ALA A 56 -17.65 -3.17 -2.59
N VAL A 57 -18.24 -2.05 -2.14
CA VAL A 57 -18.61 -1.85 -0.73
C VAL A 57 -19.71 -2.82 -0.31
N GLU A 58 -20.69 -3.10 -1.17
CA GLU A 58 -21.74 -4.09 -0.93
C GLU A 58 -21.15 -5.51 -0.79
N ALA A 59 -20.23 -5.90 -1.68
CA ALA A 59 -19.52 -7.18 -1.56
C ALA A 59 -18.70 -7.27 -0.26
N ALA A 60 -18.00 -6.19 0.11
CA ALA A 60 -17.26 -6.12 1.38
C ALA A 60 -18.17 -6.22 2.61
N THR A 61 -19.37 -5.64 2.53
CA THR A 61 -20.38 -5.68 3.59
C THR A 61 -20.96 -7.08 3.75
N ALA A 62 -21.29 -7.74 2.63
CA ALA A 62 -21.80 -9.11 2.63
C ALA A 62 -20.79 -10.12 3.23
N ALA A 63 -19.49 -9.94 2.95
CA ALA A 63 -18.43 -10.80 3.48
C ALA A 63 -18.08 -10.51 4.96
N ALA A 64 -18.43 -9.34 5.49
CA ALA A 64 -17.93 -8.86 6.78
C ALA A 64 -18.34 -9.74 7.97
N GLY A 65 -19.59 -10.22 7.99
CA GLY A 65 -20.10 -11.06 9.08
C GLY A 65 -19.34 -12.38 9.19
N ALA A 66 -19.22 -13.12 8.08
CA ALA A 66 -18.52 -14.39 8.04
C ALA A 66 -17.01 -14.23 8.32
N TRP A 67 -16.38 -13.18 7.77
CA TRP A 67 -14.96 -12.91 8.01
C TRP A 67 -14.66 -12.56 9.47
N ARG A 68 -15.47 -11.70 10.09
CA ARG A 68 -15.37 -11.36 11.51
C ARG A 68 -15.54 -12.59 12.40
N ALA A 69 -16.45 -13.49 12.05
CA ALA A 69 -16.75 -14.69 12.84
C ALA A 69 -15.63 -15.75 12.81
N LYS A 70 -14.72 -15.70 11.81
CA LYS A 70 -13.58 -16.62 11.76
C LYS A 70 -12.68 -16.44 12.99
N PRO A 71 -12.21 -17.52 13.64
CA PRO A 71 -11.20 -17.43 14.67
C PRO A 71 -9.96 -16.66 14.22
N ASN A 72 -9.35 -15.92 15.15
CA ASN A 72 -8.13 -15.15 14.90
C ASN A 72 -7.00 -16.01 14.30
N THR A 73 -6.90 -17.27 14.71
CA THR A 73 -5.92 -18.25 14.21
C THR A 73 -6.16 -18.66 12.77
N GLU A 74 -7.41 -18.78 12.33
CA GLU A 74 -7.76 -19.05 10.93
C GLU A 74 -7.42 -17.87 10.04
N ARG A 75 -7.80 -16.64 10.46
CA ARG A 75 -7.43 -15.42 9.71
C ARG A 75 -5.92 -15.29 9.59
N ALA A 76 -5.19 -15.59 10.66
CA ALA A 76 -3.74 -15.60 10.65
C ALA A 76 -3.18 -16.64 9.66
N ALA A 77 -3.71 -17.87 9.62
CA ALA A 77 -3.24 -18.89 8.69
C ALA A 77 -3.42 -18.46 7.22
N LEU A 78 -4.55 -17.84 6.87
CA LEU A 78 -4.77 -17.31 5.52
C LEU A 78 -3.78 -16.19 5.17
N LEU A 79 -3.47 -15.31 6.11
CA LEU A 79 -2.46 -14.26 5.93
C LEU A 79 -1.04 -14.84 5.79
N GLU A 80 -0.69 -15.89 6.53
CA GLU A 80 0.59 -16.59 6.37
C GLU A 80 0.71 -17.23 4.98
N THR A 81 -0.36 -17.85 4.46
CA THR A 81 -0.39 -18.37 3.09
C THR A 81 -0.25 -17.24 2.07
N TRP A 82 -0.92 -16.10 2.27
CA TRP A 82 -0.77 -14.94 1.38
C TRP A 82 0.66 -14.38 1.38
N HIS A 83 1.28 -14.31 2.56
CA HIS A 83 2.70 -13.97 2.70
C HIS A 83 3.60 -14.95 1.92
N ALA A 84 3.38 -16.26 2.06
CA ALA A 84 4.14 -17.27 1.34
C ALA A 84 3.97 -17.13 -0.20
N GLN A 85 2.74 -16.89 -0.67
CA GLN A 85 2.46 -16.62 -2.08
C GLN A 85 3.23 -15.39 -2.60
N MET A 86 3.30 -14.30 -1.82
CA MET A 86 4.10 -13.14 -2.19
C MET A 86 5.60 -13.46 -2.31
N LEU A 87 6.14 -14.26 -1.40
CA LEU A 87 7.55 -14.65 -1.41
C LEU A 87 7.89 -15.57 -2.59
N GLU A 88 6.99 -16.49 -2.93
CA GLU A 88 7.12 -17.38 -4.08
C GLU A 88 7.18 -16.60 -5.41
N HIS A 89 6.44 -15.49 -5.51
CA HIS A 89 6.31 -14.69 -6.73
C HIS A 89 7.10 -13.37 -6.71
N VAL A 90 8.16 -13.26 -5.87
CA VAL A 90 8.92 -12.00 -5.70
C VAL A 90 9.43 -11.43 -7.02
N GLU A 91 9.92 -12.28 -7.91
CA GLU A 91 10.52 -11.83 -9.17
C GLU A 91 9.47 -11.26 -10.13
N ASP A 92 8.33 -11.93 -10.31
CA ASP A 92 7.25 -11.45 -11.17
C ASP A 92 6.61 -10.17 -10.60
N LEU A 93 6.37 -10.13 -9.28
CA LEU A 93 5.85 -8.94 -8.61
C LEU A 93 6.80 -7.74 -8.75
N ALA A 94 8.11 -7.97 -8.64
CA ALA A 94 9.11 -6.92 -8.81
C ALA A 94 9.20 -6.41 -10.25
N LEU A 95 9.02 -7.29 -11.24
CA LEU A 95 8.96 -6.90 -12.66
C LEU A 95 7.72 -6.06 -12.95
N ILE A 96 6.53 -6.50 -12.49
CA ILE A 96 5.28 -5.73 -12.61
C ILE A 96 5.48 -4.33 -12.03
N LEU A 97 5.97 -4.25 -10.80
CA LEU A 97 6.21 -2.99 -10.09
C LEU A 97 7.20 -2.09 -10.84
N THR A 98 8.32 -2.65 -11.30
CA THR A 98 9.35 -1.91 -12.05
C THR A 98 8.80 -1.33 -13.34
N HIS A 99 7.99 -2.10 -14.08
CA HIS A 99 7.44 -1.64 -15.35
C HIS A 99 6.37 -0.57 -15.20
N GLU A 100 5.52 -0.61 -14.19
CA GLU A 100 4.50 0.42 -14.00
C GLU A 100 5.01 1.67 -13.25
N GLN A 101 5.99 1.51 -12.34
CA GLN A 101 6.43 2.60 -11.47
C GLN A 101 7.82 3.16 -11.81
N GLY A 102 8.71 2.34 -12.37
CA GLY A 102 10.01 2.76 -12.91
C GLY A 102 11.23 2.54 -12.02
N LYS A 103 11.08 2.19 -10.72
CA LYS A 103 12.24 1.98 -9.84
C LYS A 103 13.12 0.79 -10.27
N PRO A 104 14.41 0.78 -9.91
CA PRO A 104 15.29 -0.35 -10.20
C PRO A 104 14.75 -1.69 -9.69
N LEU A 105 14.97 -2.77 -10.44
CA LEU A 105 14.44 -4.10 -10.10
C LEU A 105 14.93 -4.61 -8.72
N ALA A 106 16.14 -4.22 -8.30
CA ALA A 106 16.63 -4.52 -6.96
C ALA A 106 15.81 -3.82 -5.86
N GLU A 107 15.46 -2.54 -6.05
CA GLU A 107 14.58 -1.82 -5.13
C GLU A 107 13.17 -2.40 -5.12
N ALA A 108 12.64 -2.77 -6.29
CA ALA A 108 11.34 -3.41 -6.41
C ALA A 108 11.29 -4.72 -5.61
N ARG A 109 12.29 -5.61 -5.77
CA ARG A 109 12.42 -6.84 -4.97
C ARG A 109 12.51 -6.56 -3.46
N GLY A 110 13.22 -5.50 -3.08
CA GLY A 110 13.28 -5.02 -1.71
C GLY A 110 11.89 -4.62 -1.19
N GLU A 111 11.12 -3.87 -1.99
CA GLU A 111 9.75 -3.49 -1.66
C GLU A 111 8.81 -4.70 -1.56
N ILE A 112 8.91 -5.70 -2.45
CA ILE A 112 8.05 -6.88 -2.36
C ILE A 112 8.24 -7.59 -1.03
N ARG A 113 9.49 -7.83 -0.62
CA ARG A 113 9.81 -8.44 0.68
C ARG A 113 9.39 -7.57 1.85
N TYR A 114 9.60 -6.25 1.75
CA TYR A 114 9.15 -5.31 2.77
C TYR A 114 7.62 -5.32 2.93
N GLY A 115 6.86 -5.30 1.83
CA GLY A 115 5.41 -5.44 1.86
C GLY A 115 4.96 -6.77 2.45
N ALA A 116 5.59 -7.87 2.05
CA ALA A 116 5.32 -9.21 2.58
C ALA A 116 5.52 -9.26 4.10
N SER A 117 6.54 -8.56 4.62
CA SER A 117 6.80 -8.51 6.06
C SER A 117 5.63 -7.93 6.89
N PHE A 118 4.84 -7.00 6.34
CA PHE A 118 3.63 -6.52 7.01
C PHE A 118 2.55 -7.59 7.09
N VAL A 119 2.39 -8.37 6.02
CA VAL A 119 1.44 -9.50 6.00
C VAL A 119 1.83 -10.52 7.07
N LYS A 120 3.10 -10.89 7.12
CA LYS A 120 3.66 -11.76 8.15
C LYS A 120 3.41 -11.22 9.55
N TRP A 121 3.81 -9.98 9.80
CA TRP A 121 3.65 -9.33 11.10
C TRP A 121 2.20 -9.32 11.57
N PHE A 122 1.26 -8.89 10.72
CA PHE A 122 -0.14 -8.80 11.12
C PHE A 122 -0.86 -10.16 11.17
N ALA A 123 -0.38 -11.18 10.46
CA ALA A 123 -0.82 -12.55 10.68
C ALA A 123 -0.51 -12.99 12.13
N GLU A 124 0.67 -12.65 12.64
CA GLU A 124 1.04 -12.91 14.03
C GLU A 124 0.20 -12.07 15.01
N GLU A 125 0.04 -10.78 14.74
CA GLU A 125 -0.74 -9.87 15.60
C GLU A 125 -2.24 -10.18 15.63
N ALA A 126 -2.78 -10.86 14.62
CA ALA A 126 -4.17 -11.34 14.66
C ALA A 126 -4.43 -12.19 15.93
N ARG A 127 -3.42 -12.94 16.41
CA ARG A 127 -3.51 -13.81 17.59
C ARG A 127 -3.34 -13.04 18.92
N ARG A 128 -3.04 -11.74 18.88
CA ARG A 128 -2.68 -10.92 20.05
C ARG A 128 -3.60 -9.72 20.28
N ILE A 129 -4.83 -9.78 19.76
CA ILE A 129 -5.86 -8.75 19.97
C ILE A 129 -6.44 -8.90 21.40
N ASN A 130 -5.65 -8.50 22.38
CA ASN A 130 -5.99 -8.66 23.80
C ASN A 130 -6.88 -7.51 24.30
N GLY A 131 -7.91 -7.88 25.07
CA GLY A 131 -8.70 -6.96 25.89
C GLY A 131 -8.03 -6.65 27.23
N SER A 132 -8.77 -6.04 28.15
CA SER A 132 -8.31 -5.81 29.52
C SER A 132 -9.45 -5.92 30.53
N THR A 133 -9.10 -6.24 31.77
CA THR A 133 -9.96 -6.10 32.94
C THR A 133 -9.46 -4.90 33.74
N ILE A 134 -10.39 -4.09 34.27
CA ILE A 134 -10.04 -2.89 35.03
C ILE A 134 -10.62 -3.03 36.45
N PRO A 135 -9.85 -2.71 37.51
CA PRO A 135 -10.36 -2.69 38.88
C PRO A 135 -11.63 -1.85 38.98
N ALA A 136 -12.67 -2.42 39.58
CA ALA A 136 -13.95 -1.74 39.73
C ALA A 136 -13.90 -0.73 40.89
N PRO A 137 -14.57 0.43 40.77
CA PRO A 137 -14.65 1.41 41.84
C PRO A 137 -15.58 0.97 42.99
N SER A 138 -16.42 -0.05 42.77
CA SER A 138 -17.34 -0.61 43.76
C SER A 138 -17.42 -2.14 43.63
N ALA A 139 -17.82 -2.81 44.72
CA ALA A 139 -17.79 -4.27 44.84
C ALA A 139 -18.75 -5.01 43.88
N ASP A 140 -19.84 -4.33 43.50
CA ASP A 140 -20.94 -4.82 42.66
C ASP A 140 -20.70 -4.65 41.15
N ILE A 141 -19.56 -4.07 40.73
CA ILE A 141 -19.24 -3.79 39.33
C ILE A 141 -18.06 -4.65 38.85
N ARG A 142 -18.05 -4.99 37.56
CA ARG A 142 -16.88 -5.51 36.83
C ARG A 142 -16.71 -4.72 35.54
N ILE A 143 -15.47 -4.38 35.19
CA ILE A 143 -15.16 -3.62 33.98
C ILE A 143 -14.31 -4.48 33.04
N LEU A 144 -14.84 -4.73 31.84
CA LEU A 144 -14.21 -5.50 30.78
C LEU A 144 -14.07 -4.62 29.53
N VAL A 145 -12.89 -4.62 28.91
CA VAL A 145 -12.63 -3.93 27.63
C VAL A 145 -12.30 -4.98 26.58
N MET A 146 -13.08 -4.99 25.50
CA MET A 146 -12.87 -5.84 24.33
C MET A 146 -12.51 -5.00 23.11
N LYS A 147 -11.84 -5.61 22.13
CA LYS A 147 -11.48 -4.97 20.85
C LYS A 147 -12.11 -5.76 19.72
N GLU A 148 -12.89 -5.07 18.90
CA GLU A 148 -13.61 -5.66 17.75
C GLU A 148 -13.25 -4.93 16.45
N PRO A 149 -13.35 -5.58 15.28
CA PRO A 149 -13.15 -4.93 14.00
C PRO A 149 -14.10 -3.75 13.80
N VAL A 150 -13.59 -2.70 13.15
CA VAL A 150 -14.38 -1.50 12.83
C VAL A 150 -15.42 -1.74 11.73
N GLY A 151 -15.24 -2.78 10.91
CA GLY A 151 -16.11 -3.13 9.78
C GLY A 151 -15.43 -2.89 8.44
N VAL A 152 -16.19 -2.42 7.44
CA VAL A 152 -15.66 -2.19 6.08
C VAL A 152 -14.70 -0.99 6.08
N CYS A 153 -13.53 -1.17 5.47
CA CYS A 153 -12.49 -0.16 5.36
C CYS A 153 -12.25 0.26 3.90
N GLY A 154 -12.29 1.57 3.62
CA GLY A 154 -11.83 2.15 2.36
C GLY A 154 -10.33 2.43 2.42
N ILE A 155 -9.56 1.88 1.48
CA ILE A 155 -8.11 1.94 1.45
C ILE A 155 -7.68 2.66 0.16
N VAL A 156 -6.99 3.79 0.29
CA VAL A 156 -6.53 4.57 -0.87
C VAL A 156 -5.01 4.72 -0.80
N THR A 157 -4.30 4.22 -1.81
CA THR A 157 -2.83 4.12 -1.81
C THR A 157 -2.17 4.89 -2.96
N PRO A 158 -0.95 5.44 -2.75
CA PRO A 158 -0.21 6.18 -3.75
C PRO A 158 0.58 5.23 -4.67
N TRP A 159 1.25 5.81 -5.67
CA TRP A 159 2.02 5.08 -6.68
C TRP A 159 3.46 4.74 -6.28
N ASN A 160 4.04 5.45 -5.31
CA ASN A 160 5.49 5.38 -5.08
C ASN A 160 5.97 4.08 -4.40
N PHE A 161 5.09 3.42 -3.66
CA PHE A 161 5.30 2.08 -3.10
C PHE A 161 4.02 1.24 -3.31
N PRO A 162 3.77 0.79 -4.56
CA PRO A 162 2.48 0.27 -4.95
C PRO A 162 2.18 -1.11 -4.34
N ASN A 163 3.19 -1.82 -3.83
CA ASN A 163 3.02 -3.07 -3.08
C ASN A 163 2.96 -2.82 -1.57
N ALA A 164 3.95 -2.09 -1.03
CA ALA A 164 4.07 -1.94 0.42
C ALA A 164 2.95 -1.07 1.03
N MET A 165 2.44 -0.06 0.31
CA MET A 165 1.35 0.77 0.84
C MET A 165 0.04 0.01 0.98
N ILE A 166 -0.18 -1.00 0.14
CA ILE A 166 -1.36 -1.86 0.19
C ILE A 166 -1.25 -2.79 1.40
N THR A 167 -0.19 -3.59 1.46
CA THR A 167 0.01 -4.58 2.55
C THR A 167 0.05 -3.94 3.93
N ARG A 168 0.67 -2.76 4.08
CA ARG A 168 0.67 -1.96 5.32
C ARG A 168 -0.71 -1.61 5.86
N LYS A 169 -1.74 -1.57 4.99
CA LYS A 169 -3.11 -1.17 5.35
C LYS A 169 -4.07 -2.36 5.35
N VAL A 170 -3.92 -3.25 4.38
CA VAL A 170 -4.76 -4.43 4.19
C VAL A 170 -4.46 -5.49 5.23
N ALA A 171 -3.19 -5.83 5.47
CA ALA A 171 -2.81 -6.85 6.45
C ALA A 171 -3.38 -6.59 7.86
N PRO A 172 -3.24 -5.37 8.46
CA PRO A 172 -3.83 -5.12 9.77
C PRO A 172 -5.37 -5.12 9.74
N ALA A 173 -5.99 -4.66 8.66
CA ALA A 173 -7.45 -4.67 8.52
C ALA A 173 -7.98 -6.12 8.53
N LEU A 174 -7.41 -6.99 7.72
CA LEU A 174 -7.80 -8.40 7.65
C LEU A 174 -7.52 -9.13 8.96
N ALA A 175 -6.34 -8.92 9.55
CA ALA A 175 -5.97 -9.48 10.85
C ALA A 175 -6.98 -9.13 11.94
N ALA A 176 -7.43 -7.87 11.98
CA ALA A 176 -8.44 -7.39 12.91
C ALA A 176 -9.85 -7.97 12.65
N GLY A 177 -10.10 -8.58 11.49
CA GLY A 177 -11.42 -9.09 11.08
C GLY A 177 -12.24 -8.10 10.25
N CYS A 178 -11.61 -7.09 9.64
CA CYS A 178 -12.24 -6.15 8.72
C CYS A 178 -12.19 -6.65 7.27
N THR A 179 -13.11 -6.16 6.43
CA THR A 179 -13.06 -6.29 4.97
C THR A 179 -12.63 -4.97 4.35
N VAL A 180 -12.07 -5.00 3.13
CA VAL A 180 -11.45 -3.83 2.49
C VAL A 180 -11.96 -3.59 1.07
N VAL A 181 -12.06 -2.32 0.71
CA VAL A 181 -12.18 -1.85 -0.68
C VAL A 181 -10.98 -0.95 -0.97
N ILE A 182 -10.14 -1.37 -1.91
CA ILE A 182 -8.85 -0.77 -2.22
C ILE A 182 -8.96 0.01 -3.53
N LYS A 183 -8.57 1.28 -3.49
CA LYS A 183 -8.30 2.11 -4.68
C LYS A 183 -6.79 2.36 -4.77
N PRO A 184 -6.05 1.63 -5.62
CA PRO A 184 -4.64 1.93 -5.86
C PRO A 184 -4.50 3.21 -6.71
N SER A 185 -3.27 3.72 -6.85
CA SER A 185 -3.03 4.77 -7.83
C SER A 185 -3.24 4.23 -9.24
N GLU A 186 -3.88 5.04 -10.07
CA GLU A 186 -4.10 4.82 -11.49
C GLU A 186 -2.79 4.69 -12.29
N LEU A 187 -1.68 5.19 -11.74
CA LEU A 187 -0.35 5.08 -12.36
C LEU A 187 0.28 3.70 -12.16
N THR A 188 -0.07 3.00 -11.08
CA THR A 188 0.57 1.72 -10.70
C THR A 188 -0.45 0.70 -10.14
N PRO A 189 -1.52 0.38 -10.90
CA PRO A 189 -2.58 -0.49 -10.40
C PRO A 189 -2.22 -1.98 -10.45
N PHE A 190 -1.30 -2.42 -11.31
CA PHE A 190 -1.03 -3.84 -11.54
C PHE A 190 -0.39 -4.53 -10.33
N SER A 191 0.47 -3.85 -9.56
CA SER A 191 0.96 -4.40 -8.28
C SER A 191 -0.18 -4.72 -7.31
N ALA A 192 -1.21 -3.87 -7.26
CA ALA A 192 -2.38 -4.10 -6.42
C ALA A 192 -3.17 -5.32 -6.88
N LEU A 193 -3.42 -5.41 -8.18
CA LEU A 193 -4.21 -6.48 -8.77
C LEU A 193 -3.48 -7.83 -8.66
N ALA A 194 -2.15 -7.85 -8.83
CA ALA A 194 -1.35 -9.05 -8.59
C ALA A 194 -1.45 -9.53 -7.13
N LEU A 195 -1.43 -8.61 -6.15
CA LEU A 195 -1.69 -8.95 -4.76
C LEU A 195 -3.09 -9.52 -4.53
N GLY A 196 -4.10 -9.03 -5.28
CA GLY A 196 -5.46 -9.58 -5.29
C GLY A 196 -5.50 -11.02 -5.79
N VAL A 197 -4.80 -11.34 -6.88
CA VAL A 197 -4.67 -12.72 -7.39
C VAL A 197 -4.06 -13.63 -6.33
N LEU A 198 -2.95 -13.19 -5.70
CA LEU A 198 -2.29 -13.98 -4.65
C LEU A 198 -3.15 -14.13 -3.39
N ALA A 199 -4.00 -13.14 -3.09
CA ALA A 199 -4.95 -13.23 -1.98
C ALA A 199 -6.03 -14.29 -2.22
N GLU A 200 -6.56 -14.36 -3.45
CA GLU A 200 -7.51 -15.42 -3.83
C GLU A 200 -6.86 -16.81 -3.74
N ARG A 201 -5.63 -16.95 -4.24
CA ARG A 201 -4.86 -18.21 -4.15
C ARG A 201 -4.56 -18.61 -2.71
N ALA A 202 -4.39 -17.65 -1.83
CA ALA A 202 -4.22 -17.90 -0.40
C ALA A 202 -5.52 -18.34 0.31
N GLY A 203 -6.65 -18.34 -0.40
CA GLY A 203 -7.95 -18.73 0.15
C GLY A 203 -8.66 -17.62 0.92
N ILE A 204 -8.26 -16.35 0.73
CA ILE A 204 -8.98 -15.22 1.32
C ILE A 204 -10.38 -15.18 0.68
N PRO A 205 -11.47 -15.23 1.47
CA PRO A 205 -12.82 -15.35 0.92
C PRO A 205 -13.23 -14.19 0.01
N ALA A 206 -14.09 -14.50 -0.96
CA ALA A 206 -14.71 -13.53 -1.85
C ALA A 206 -15.31 -12.34 -1.07
N GLY A 207 -15.00 -11.12 -1.51
CA GLY A 207 -15.49 -9.88 -0.89
C GLY A 207 -14.69 -9.41 0.33
N VAL A 208 -13.78 -10.21 0.91
CA VAL A 208 -12.92 -9.74 2.00
C VAL A 208 -11.91 -8.70 1.50
N ILE A 209 -11.34 -8.94 0.32
CA ILE A 209 -10.54 -7.98 -0.44
C ILE A 209 -11.29 -7.65 -1.73
N ASN A 210 -11.45 -6.34 -1.99
CA ASN A 210 -11.96 -5.82 -3.24
C ASN A 210 -11.00 -4.73 -3.73
N ILE A 211 -10.74 -4.69 -5.04
CA ILE A 211 -9.83 -3.74 -5.67
C ILE A 211 -10.57 -3.08 -6.83
N VAL A 212 -10.72 -1.76 -6.74
CA VAL A 212 -11.39 -0.91 -7.74
C VAL A 212 -10.37 0.07 -8.29
N THR A 213 -10.16 0.04 -9.60
CA THR A 213 -9.27 0.95 -10.34
C THR A 213 -10.07 2.06 -11.01
N GLY A 214 -9.46 3.21 -11.25
CA GLY A 214 -10.11 4.31 -11.95
C GLY A 214 -9.69 5.67 -11.41
N MET A 215 -10.26 6.73 -12.00
CA MET A 215 -9.95 8.09 -11.59
C MET A 215 -10.43 8.36 -10.14
N PRO A 216 -9.64 9.10 -9.35
CA PRO A 216 -9.78 9.10 -7.89
C PRO A 216 -11.05 9.78 -7.37
N ALA A 217 -11.61 10.76 -8.10
CA ALA A 217 -12.68 11.61 -7.58
C ALA A 217 -13.98 10.85 -7.26
N ALA A 218 -14.48 10.06 -8.22
CA ALA A 218 -15.73 9.33 -8.05
C ALA A 218 -15.61 8.20 -7.01
N ILE A 219 -14.51 7.43 -7.06
CA ILE A 219 -14.23 6.35 -6.11
C ILE A 219 -14.05 6.90 -4.69
N GLY A 220 -13.27 7.98 -4.54
CA GLY A 220 -13.03 8.63 -3.24
C GLY A 220 -14.31 9.19 -2.62
N ALA A 221 -15.16 9.83 -3.42
CA ALA A 221 -16.46 10.33 -2.98
C ALA A 221 -17.39 9.20 -2.51
N GLU A 222 -17.46 8.08 -3.23
CA GLU A 222 -18.27 6.93 -2.80
C GLU A 222 -17.71 6.31 -1.50
N LEU A 223 -16.40 6.07 -1.40
CA LEU A 223 -15.79 5.50 -0.19
C LEU A 223 -16.02 6.37 1.05
N THR A 224 -15.95 7.70 0.89
CA THR A 224 -16.13 8.66 1.99
C THR A 224 -17.59 8.98 2.29
N GLY A 225 -18.49 8.90 1.30
CA GLY A 225 -19.92 9.15 1.47
C GLY A 225 -20.73 7.92 1.91
N ASN A 226 -20.29 6.71 1.58
CA ASN A 226 -21.06 5.50 1.83
C ASN A 226 -21.07 5.14 3.34
N PRO A 227 -22.25 4.99 3.99
CA PRO A 227 -22.35 4.75 5.42
C PRO A 227 -21.81 3.38 5.88
N ALA A 228 -21.74 2.39 4.97
CA ALA A 228 -21.18 1.07 5.28
C ALA A 228 -19.66 1.12 5.51
N VAL A 229 -18.95 2.08 4.90
CA VAL A 229 -17.52 2.28 5.13
C VAL A 229 -17.31 2.97 6.48
N ARG A 230 -16.66 2.30 7.44
CA ARG A 230 -16.49 2.80 8.82
C ARG A 230 -15.10 3.36 9.09
N LYS A 231 -14.14 3.08 8.21
CA LYS A 231 -12.75 3.55 8.29
C LYS A 231 -12.19 3.89 6.93
N ILE A 232 -11.47 5.00 6.83
CA ILE A 232 -10.63 5.35 5.68
C ILE A 232 -9.16 5.30 6.10
N SER A 233 -8.33 4.68 5.27
CA SER A 233 -6.87 4.74 5.37
C SER A 233 -6.29 5.27 4.08
N PHE A 234 -5.64 6.42 4.14
CA PHE A 234 -5.09 7.12 2.98
C PHE A 234 -3.60 7.35 3.16
N THR A 235 -2.86 7.21 2.07
CA THR A 235 -1.51 7.74 1.96
C THR A 235 -1.39 8.56 0.68
N GLY A 236 -0.85 9.77 0.77
CA GLY A 236 -0.70 10.65 -0.39
C GLY A 236 -0.50 12.10 0.00
N SER A 237 -0.94 13.04 -0.85
CA SER A 237 -0.73 14.47 -0.59
C SER A 237 -1.55 14.99 0.59
N THR A 238 -1.01 15.95 1.34
CA THR A 238 -1.70 16.62 2.44
C THR A 238 -3.01 17.28 2.01
N ARG A 239 -3.04 17.86 0.80
CA ARG A 239 -4.23 18.48 0.21
C ARG A 239 -5.38 17.49 0.05
N VAL A 240 -5.09 16.30 -0.51
CA VAL A 240 -6.10 15.25 -0.69
C VAL A 240 -6.50 14.64 0.66
N GLY A 241 -5.55 14.47 1.59
CA GLY A 241 -5.86 14.01 2.95
C GLY A 241 -6.86 14.93 3.67
N ALA A 242 -6.68 16.24 3.57
CA ALA A 242 -7.62 17.22 4.13
C ALA A 242 -9.00 17.18 3.45
N LEU A 243 -9.05 16.94 2.14
CA LEU A 243 -10.31 16.76 1.41
C LEU A 243 -11.05 15.50 1.89
N LEU A 244 -10.36 14.36 1.96
CA LEU A 244 -10.92 13.10 2.43
C LEU A 244 -11.39 13.19 3.89
N MET A 245 -10.67 13.93 4.74
CA MET A 245 -11.08 14.17 6.13
C MET A 245 -12.39 14.97 6.19
N ARG A 246 -12.56 16.00 5.36
CA ARG A 246 -13.83 16.74 5.25
C ARG A 246 -14.96 15.86 4.74
N GLN A 247 -14.74 15.06 3.70
CA GLN A 247 -15.78 14.18 3.17
C GLN A 247 -16.18 13.08 4.18
N ALA A 248 -15.22 12.61 4.99
CA ALA A 248 -15.47 11.58 5.99
C ALA A 248 -16.17 12.08 7.26
N SER A 249 -16.34 13.39 7.45
CA SER A 249 -16.93 13.94 8.69
C SER A 249 -18.41 13.62 8.82
N ASP A 250 -19.17 13.58 7.73
CA ASP A 250 -20.61 13.32 7.76
C ASP A 250 -20.94 11.93 8.34
N GLY A 251 -20.04 10.97 8.12
CA GLY A 251 -20.15 9.62 8.67
C GLY A 251 -19.34 9.37 9.95
N ILE A 252 -18.67 10.40 10.50
CA ILE A 252 -17.75 10.32 11.65
C ILE A 252 -16.80 9.11 11.53
N LYS A 253 -16.22 8.94 10.33
CA LYS A 253 -15.43 7.75 10.01
C LYS A 253 -14.07 7.79 10.72
N ARG A 254 -13.54 6.63 11.10
CA ARG A 254 -12.16 6.56 11.61
C ARG A 254 -11.17 6.83 10.48
N LEU A 255 -10.18 7.68 10.73
CA LEU A 255 -9.19 8.06 9.73
C LEU A 255 -7.78 7.61 10.12
N SER A 256 -6.99 7.20 9.12
CA SER A 256 -5.54 7.10 9.21
C SER A 256 -4.95 7.79 7.98
N LEU A 257 -4.13 8.82 8.19
CA LEU A 257 -3.62 9.69 7.13
C LEU A 257 -2.10 9.77 7.22
N GLU A 258 -1.42 9.22 6.21
CA GLU A 258 0.04 9.37 6.02
C GLU A 258 0.26 10.36 4.88
N LEU A 259 0.74 11.56 5.20
CA LEU A 259 0.69 12.71 4.30
C LEU A 259 2.09 13.20 3.87
N GLY A 260 2.20 14.45 3.40
CA GLY A 260 3.46 15.03 2.99
C GLY A 260 4.42 15.26 4.16
N GLY A 261 5.71 15.04 3.91
CA GLY A 261 6.81 15.34 4.83
C GLY A 261 7.76 16.40 4.27
N ASN A 262 8.66 16.91 5.12
CA ASN A 262 9.76 17.80 4.75
C ASN A 262 11.00 17.47 5.61
N ALA A 263 11.49 16.24 5.45
CA ALA A 263 12.46 15.63 6.36
C ALA A 263 13.82 16.37 6.33
N PRO A 264 14.29 16.89 7.47
CA PRO A 264 15.68 17.33 7.61
C PRO A 264 16.60 16.13 7.84
N PHE A 265 17.75 16.12 7.17
CA PHE A 265 18.89 15.24 7.46
C PHE A 265 20.01 16.14 7.97
N ILE A 266 20.44 15.95 9.22
CA ILE A 266 21.35 16.88 9.91
C ILE A 266 22.69 16.20 10.14
N VAL A 267 23.79 16.85 9.74
CA VAL A 267 25.17 16.36 9.88
C VAL A 267 25.97 17.39 10.66
N PHE A 268 26.41 17.01 11.85
CA PHE A 268 27.25 17.82 12.74
C PHE A 268 28.75 17.57 12.46
N ASP A 269 29.62 18.45 12.94
CA ASP A 269 31.07 18.42 12.73
C ASP A 269 31.73 17.13 13.22
N ASP A 270 31.15 16.48 14.23
CA ASP A 270 31.62 15.24 14.84
C ASP A 270 31.06 13.98 14.17
N ALA A 271 30.27 14.12 13.11
CA ALA A 271 29.76 12.99 12.36
C ALA A 271 30.86 12.27 11.57
N ASP A 272 30.75 10.95 11.50
CA ASP A 272 31.45 10.18 10.48
C ASP A 272 30.88 10.57 9.11
N ILE A 273 31.68 11.31 8.33
CA ILE A 273 31.25 11.83 7.02
C ILE A 273 30.94 10.70 6.05
N ASP A 274 31.71 9.62 6.04
CA ASP A 274 31.50 8.55 5.06
C ASP A 274 30.20 7.80 5.34
N LEU A 275 29.88 7.56 6.62
CA LEU A 275 28.58 7.02 7.03
C LEU A 275 27.43 7.99 6.74
N ALA A 276 27.61 9.29 6.99
CA ALA A 276 26.61 10.31 6.71
C ALA A 276 26.29 10.38 5.21
N ILE A 277 27.32 10.25 4.35
CA ILE A 277 27.13 10.19 2.90
C ILE A 277 26.31 8.98 2.50
N GLU A 278 26.63 7.76 2.97
CA GLU A 278 25.80 6.57 2.69
C GLU A 278 24.35 6.75 3.14
N GLY A 279 24.16 7.32 4.34
CA GLY A 279 22.84 7.67 4.86
C GLY A 279 22.08 8.64 3.95
N VAL A 280 22.75 9.66 3.41
CA VAL A 280 22.16 10.58 2.42
C VAL A 280 21.84 9.86 1.13
N LEU A 281 22.73 9.02 0.60
CA LEU A 281 22.48 8.32 -0.66
C LEU A 281 21.20 7.46 -0.59
N VAL A 282 21.07 6.67 0.48
CA VAL A 282 19.91 5.80 0.70
C VAL A 282 18.64 6.59 1.03
N SER A 283 18.74 7.69 1.80
CA SER A 283 17.56 8.47 2.19
C SER A 283 17.11 9.47 1.12
N LYS A 284 18.00 9.98 0.27
CA LYS A 284 17.68 11.02 -0.73
C LYS A 284 17.38 10.44 -2.12
N PHE A 285 18.13 9.44 -2.56
CA PHE A 285 18.11 9.01 -3.97
C PHE A 285 17.36 7.70 -4.21
N ARG A 286 17.10 6.90 -3.17
CA ARG A 286 16.23 5.71 -3.26
C ARG A 286 14.88 6.08 -3.88
N ASN A 287 14.39 5.22 -4.78
CA ASN A 287 13.14 5.43 -5.53
C ASN A 287 13.13 6.74 -6.34
N GLY A 288 14.30 7.21 -6.80
CA GLY A 288 14.46 8.51 -7.46
C GLY A 288 14.12 9.70 -6.55
N GLY A 289 14.22 9.53 -5.23
CA GLY A 289 13.82 10.54 -4.24
C GLY A 289 12.32 10.66 -4.01
N GLN A 290 11.52 9.76 -4.57
CA GLN A 290 10.06 9.83 -4.55
C GLN A 290 9.47 9.07 -3.35
N THR A 291 9.98 9.32 -2.14
CA THR A 291 9.45 8.69 -0.92
C THR A 291 9.02 9.75 0.09
N CYS A 292 7.96 9.49 0.86
CA CYS A 292 7.46 10.43 1.87
C CYS A 292 8.45 10.71 3.00
N VAL A 293 9.41 9.80 3.22
CA VAL A 293 10.46 9.90 4.25
C VAL A 293 11.81 10.31 3.66
N CYS A 294 11.88 10.64 2.37
CA CYS A 294 13.13 11.05 1.75
C CYS A 294 13.67 12.33 2.39
N ALA A 295 15.00 12.39 2.56
CA ALA A 295 15.66 13.63 2.97
C ALA A 295 15.28 14.76 1.99
N ASN A 296 14.67 15.82 2.50
CA ASN A 296 14.27 16.96 1.67
C ASN A 296 15.23 18.14 1.85
N ARG A 297 15.73 18.33 3.06
CA ARG A 297 16.73 19.34 3.42
C ARG A 297 17.92 18.65 4.07
N ILE A 298 19.10 18.78 3.49
CA ILE A 298 20.34 18.25 4.08
C ILE A 298 21.04 19.46 4.71
N LEU A 299 21.14 19.46 6.04
CA LEU A 299 21.71 20.54 6.84
C LEU A 299 23.05 20.05 7.38
N VAL A 300 24.13 20.72 6.99
CA VAL A 300 25.50 20.33 7.33
C VAL A 300 26.15 21.49 8.07
N GLN A 301 26.82 21.19 9.19
CA GLN A 301 27.52 22.18 9.99
C GLN A 301 28.74 22.75 9.24
N ASP A 302 28.99 24.05 9.40
CA ASP A 302 30.00 24.81 8.65
C ASP A 302 31.39 24.17 8.65
N GLY A 303 31.83 23.56 9.76
CA GLY A 303 33.19 23.01 9.90
C GLY A 303 33.49 21.83 8.96
N ILE A 304 32.48 21.16 8.43
CA ILE A 304 32.61 20.01 7.52
C ILE A 304 31.90 20.19 6.18
N TYR A 305 31.27 21.35 5.93
CA TYR A 305 30.38 21.56 4.80
C TYR A 305 31.02 21.22 3.45
N ASP A 306 32.17 21.83 3.13
CA ASP A 306 32.82 21.66 1.83
C ASP A 306 33.25 20.20 1.59
N ARG A 307 33.86 19.58 2.61
CA ARG A 307 34.27 18.17 2.58
C ARG A 307 33.09 17.23 2.35
N PHE A 308 31.95 17.52 2.98
CA PHE A 308 30.73 16.75 2.80
C PHE A 308 30.16 16.93 1.39
N ALA A 309 30.08 18.18 0.91
CA ALA A 309 29.57 18.51 -0.41
C ALA A 309 30.37 17.83 -1.53
N ASP A 310 31.70 17.90 -1.47
CA ASP A 310 32.60 17.28 -2.45
C ASP A 310 32.42 15.75 -2.50
N LYS A 311 32.38 15.10 -1.33
CA LYS A 311 32.17 13.65 -1.23
C LYS A 311 30.80 13.25 -1.76
N LEU A 312 29.75 14.02 -1.45
CA LEU A 312 28.40 13.75 -1.95
C LEU A 312 28.36 13.90 -3.47
N ALA A 313 28.94 14.98 -4.01
CA ALA A 313 28.99 15.24 -5.44
C ALA A 313 29.69 14.11 -6.21
N ALA A 314 30.81 13.60 -5.70
CA ALA A 314 31.51 12.48 -6.29
C ALA A 314 30.65 11.21 -6.34
N ARG A 315 29.91 10.92 -5.27
CA ARG A 315 29.02 9.75 -5.21
C ARG A 315 27.81 9.85 -6.10
N VAL A 316 27.20 11.03 -6.17
CA VAL A 316 26.06 11.30 -7.07
C VAL A 316 26.51 11.20 -8.53
N SER A 317 27.69 11.71 -8.87
CA SER A 317 28.23 11.65 -10.25
C SER A 317 28.48 10.22 -10.74
N ALA A 318 28.68 9.26 -9.82
CA ALA A 318 28.85 7.85 -10.15
C ALA A 318 27.51 7.09 -10.36
N MET A 319 26.37 7.71 -10.06
CA MET A 319 25.06 7.07 -10.21
C MET A 319 24.68 6.91 -11.68
N ARG A 320 24.05 5.77 -12.00
CA ARG A 320 23.57 5.48 -13.35
C ARG A 320 22.06 5.68 -13.43
N VAL A 321 21.63 6.47 -14.40
CA VAL A 321 20.22 6.67 -14.72
C VAL A 321 19.87 5.82 -15.95
N GLY A 322 18.78 5.06 -15.86
CA GLY A 322 18.31 4.23 -16.96
C GLY A 322 17.06 3.43 -16.61
N PRO A 323 16.56 2.61 -17.54
CA PRO A 323 15.38 1.78 -17.31
C PRO A 323 15.58 0.82 -16.13
N GLY A 324 14.65 0.82 -15.18
CA GLY A 324 14.77 0.05 -13.92
C GLY A 324 14.96 -1.46 -14.11
N HIS A 325 14.40 -2.04 -15.18
CA HIS A 325 14.56 -3.47 -15.51
C HIS A 325 15.96 -3.83 -16.02
N ARG A 326 16.77 -2.84 -16.44
CA ARG A 326 18.17 -3.03 -16.87
C ARG A 326 19.18 -2.67 -15.80
N CYS A 327 18.75 -2.00 -14.73
CA CYS A 327 19.60 -1.66 -13.60
C CYS A 327 19.89 -2.90 -12.77
N ARG A 328 21.16 -3.33 -12.77
CA ARG A 328 21.63 -4.46 -11.95
C ARG A 328 21.84 -4.07 -10.48
N HIS A 329 22.12 -2.78 -10.23
CA HIS A 329 22.26 -2.14 -8.92
C HIS A 329 21.83 -0.67 -9.05
#